data_AF-A0A8J4YDI0-F1
#
_entry.id   AF-A0A8J4YDI0-F1
#
_cell.length_a   1.000
_cell.length_b   1.000
_cell.length_c   1.000
_cell.angle_alpha   90.00
_cell.angle_beta   90.00
_cell.angle_gamma   90.00
#
_symmetry.space_group_name_H-M   'P 1'
#
loop_
_entity.id
_entity.type
_entity.pdbx_description
1 polymer ?
#
loop_
_entity_poly.entity_id
_entity_poly.type
_entity_poly.pdbx_seq_one_letter_code
_entity_poly.pdbx_strand_id
1 'polypeptide(L)'
;MAKAIYAVKMTLFANQLELPARIQRGLRQVALFVSLLYIKHWHEALIPECAPKNDPELLQALNEYPDKEVGAEGTRALSRHLWYLSEDLIALVFFDDRVEDREKKRMLENLVRPASKKALKRLKGKGLRVTNTTTLSGFVNSRSKRLFELLTDRKEHPQNLLADEALKNRVRALKVVKWSMLSVRSPSSSSSPAL
;
A
#
# COMPACT_ATOMS: atom_id res chain seq x y z
N MET A 1 -4.51 16.96 7.46
CA MET A 1 -4.24 16.71 8.90
C MET A 1 -4.58 17.89 9.81
N ALA A 2 -4.20 19.14 9.52
CA ALA A 2 -4.46 20.28 10.41
C ALA A 2 -5.93 20.36 10.91
N LYS A 3 -6.92 20.23 10.01
CA LYS A 3 -8.35 20.20 10.38
C LYS A 3 -8.73 19.08 11.37
N ALA A 4 -8.10 17.91 11.27
CA ALA A 4 -8.32 16.79 12.17
C ALA A 4 -7.79 17.10 13.58
N ILE A 5 -6.59 17.67 13.66
CA ILE A 5 -6.01 18.13 14.94
C ILE A 5 -6.88 19.21 15.57
N TYR A 6 -7.35 20.18 14.77
CA TYR A 6 -8.28 21.19 15.24
C TYR A 6 -9.60 20.59 15.74
N ALA A 7 -10.19 19.62 15.03
CA ALA A 7 -11.41 18.97 15.48
C ALA A 7 -11.24 18.27 16.83
N VAL A 8 -10.10 17.60 17.06
CA VAL A 8 -9.77 16.99 18.35
C VAL A 8 -9.63 18.06 19.43
N LYS A 9 -8.86 19.13 19.19
CA LYS A 9 -8.70 20.24 20.14
C LYS A 9 -10.04 20.89 20.50
N MET A 10 -10.84 21.24 19.49
CA MET A 10 -12.16 21.85 19.68
C MET A 10 -13.11 20.94 20.47
N THR A 11 -12.99 19.61 20.33
CA THR A 11 -13.75 18.65 21.13
C THR A 11 -13.30 18.64 22.58
N LEU A 12 -11.99 18.68 22.84
CA LEU A 12 -11.43 18.69 24.20
C LEU A 12 -11.77 19.98 24.96
N PHE A 13 -11.79 21.11 24.26
CA PHE A 13 -12.12 22.42 24.83
C PHE A 13 -13.58 22.83 24.60
N ALA A 14 -14.46 21.89 24.24
CA ALA A 14 -15.85 22.22 23.86
C ALA A 14 -16.60 23.04 24.92
N ASN A 15 -16.32 22.79 26.22
CA ASN A 15 -16.91 23.52 27.34
C ASN A 15 -16.46 24.99 27.44
N GLN A 16 -15.28 25.33 26.92
CA GLN A 16 -14.74 26.70 26.92
C GLN A 16 -15.17 27.49 25.68
N LEU A 17 -15.65 26.81 24.65
CA LEU A 17 -15.92 27.38 23.32
C LEU A 17 -17.41 27.67 23.09
N GLU A 18 -18.27 27.36 24.07
CA GLU A 18 -19.72 27.61 24.04
C GLU A 18 -20.41 27.16 22.72
N LEU A 19 -19.94 26.04 22.16
CA LEU A 19 -20.38 25.59 20.83
C LEU A 19 -21.82 25.05 20.87
N PRO A 20 -22.63 25.26 19.82
CA PRO A 20 -23.95 24.63 19.72
C PRO A 20 -23.86 23.11 19.76
N ALA A 21 -24.82 22.45 20.41
CA ALA A 21 -24.83 20.99 20.59
C ALA A 21 -24.69 20.19 19.28
N ARG A 22 -25.23 20.71 18.17
CA ARG A 22 -25.07 20.13 16.83
C ARG A 22 -23.60 20.09 16.38
N ILE A 23 -22.87 21.19 16.60
CA ILE A 23 -21.46 21.30 16.25
C ILE A 23 -20.62 20.41 17.16
N GLN A 24 -20.90 20.39 18.46
CA GLN A 24 -20.23 19.50 19.41
C GLN A 24 -20.37 18.03 19.02
N ARG A 25 -21.57 17.60 18.59
CA ARG A 25 -21.80 16.22 18.14
C ARG A 25 -20.94 15.87 16.93
N GLY A 26 -20.93 16.73 15.91
CA GLY A 26 -20.11 16.51 14.71
C GLY A 26 -18.61 16.52 15.01
N LEU A 27 -18.16 17.46 15.85
CA LEU A 27 -16.77 17.52 16.31
C LEU A 27 -16.36 16.24 17.05
N ARG A 28 -17.23 15.75 17.95
CA ARG A 28 -16.99 14.51 18.69
C ARG A 28 -16.89 13.30 17.75
N GLN A 29 -17.78 13.19 16.76
CA GLN A 29 -17.69 12.11 15.75
C GLN A 29 -16.35 12.15 14.99
N VAL A 30 -15.95 13.32 14.50
CA VAL A 30 -14.66 13.48 13.80
C VAL A 30 -13.48 13.21 14.73
N ALA A 31 -13.50 13.71 15.96
CA ALA A 31 -12.42 13.51 16.93
C ALA A 31 -12.25 12.03 17.29
N LEU A 32 -13.34 11.29 17.50
CA LEU A 32 -13.31 9.85 17.75
C LEU A 32 -12.76 9.10 16.53
N PHE A 33 -13.25 9.41 15.33
CA PHE A 33 -12.75 8.82 14.09
C PHE A 33 -11.24 9.04 13.89
N VAL A 34 -10.80 10.28 14.11
CA VAL A 34 -9.39 10.65 13.97
C VAL A 34 -8.51 9.88 14.96
N SER A 35 -8.93 9.86 16.22
CA SER A 35 -8.13 9.31 17.31
C SER A 35 -8.10 7.78 17.32
N LEU A 36 -9.22 7.14 17.00
CA LEU A 36 -9.35 5.68 17.12
C LEU A 36 -8.92 4.93 15.85
N LEU A 37 -8.97 5.57 14.68
CA LEU A 37 -8.75 4.87 13.40
C LEU A 37 -7.77 5.60 12.48
N TYR A 38 -8.02 6.88 12.19
CA TYR A 38 -7.31 7.56 11.09
C TYR A 38 -5.85 7.87 11.41
N ILE A 39 -5.51 8.25 12.64
CA ILE A 39 -4.16 8.74 12.97
C ILE A 39 -3.07 7.69 12.74
N LYS A 40 -3.35 6.42 13.06
CA LYS A 40 -2.44 5.29 12.82
C LYS A 40 -2.06 5.23 11.34
N HIS A 41 -3.06 5.16 10.48
CA HIS A 41 -2.86 4.99 9.04
C HIS A 41 -2.33 6.26 8.37
N TRP A 42 -2.65 7.44 8.90
CA TRP A 42 -2.15 8.71 8.39
C TRP A 42 -0.65 8.88 8.64
N HIS A 43 -0.16 8.52 9.83
CA HIS A 43 1.27 8.62 10.15
C HIS A 43 2.11 7.73 9.24
N GLU A 44 1.63 6.51 8.97
CA GLU A 44 2.31 5.54 8.09
C GLU A 44 2.19 5.88 6.60
N ALA A 45 1.22 6.71 6.20
CA ALA A 45 1.06 7.13 4.79
C ALA A 45 2.25 7.95 4.25
N LEU A 46 3.11 8.47 5.14
CA LEU A 46 4.35 9.15 4.76
C LEU A 46 5.48 8.18 4.39
N ILE A 47 5.33 6.89 4.66
CA ILE A 47 6.32 5.86 4.41
C ILE A 47 5.93 5.13 3.11
N PRO A 48 6.63 5.34 1.99
CA PRO A 48 6.20 4.84 0.68
C PRO A 48 6.11 3.31 0.59
N GLU A 49 7.00 2.58 1.26
CA GLU A 49 6.96 1.11 1.32
C GLU A 49 5.73 0.57 2.07
N CYS A 50 5.25 1.31 3.07
CA CYS A 50 4.13 0.93 3.91
C CYS A 50 2.78 1.23 3.24
N ALA A 51 2.72 2.26 2.38
CA ALA A 51 1.49 2.77 1.81
C ALA A 51 0.62 1.69 1.12
N PRO A 52 1.16 0.78 0.28
CA PRO A 52 0.31 -0.16 -0.44
C PRO A 52 -0.28 -1.27 0.44
N LYS A 53 0.27 -1.49 1.65
CA LYS A 53 -0.35 -2.34 2.70
C LYS A 53 -1.32 -1.53 3.56
N ASN A 54 -0.91 -0.33 3.96
CA ASN A 54 -1.65 0.55 4.86
C ASN A 54 -3.03 0.95 4.32
N ASP A 55 -3.13 1.28 3.03
CA ASP A 55 -4.39 1.80 2.50
C ASP A 55 -5.50 0.73 2.35
N PRO A 56 -5.21 -0.51 1.89
CA PRO A 56 -6.16 -1.61 1.98
C PRO A 56 -6.60 -1.93 3.42
N GLU A 57 -5.68 -1.88 4.40
CA GLU A 57 -6.02 -2.08 5.82
C GLU A 57 -6.94 -0.97 6.33
N LEU A 58 -6.67 0.29 5.96
CA LEU A 58 -7.55 1.41 6.30
C LEU A 58 -8.95 1.25 5.70
N LEU A 59 -9.05 0.78 4.45
CA LEU A 59 -10.35 0.49 3.83
C LEU A 59 -11.12 -0.59 4.59
N GLN A 60 -10.45 -1.66 5.01
CA GLN A 60 -11.07 -2.71 5.80
C GLN A 60 -11.58 -2.15 7.15
N ALA A 61 -10.74 -1.41 7.86
CA ALA A 61 -11.09 -0.77 9.11
C ALA A 61 -12.29 0.19 8.97
N LEU A 62 -12.38 0.92 7.85
CA LEU A 62 -13.50 1.81 7.54
C LEU A 62 -14.81 1.05 7.31
N ASN A 63 -14.77 -0.11 6.66
CA ASN A 63 -15.94 -0.97 6.45
C ASN A 63 -16.46 -1.57 7.79
N GLU A 64 -15.53 -1.87 8.70
CA GLU A 64 -15.82 -2.43 10.03
C GLU A 64 -16.17 -1.34 11.07
N TYR A 65 -15.95 -0.05 10.75
CA TYR A 65 -16.14 1.05 11.69
C TYR A 65 -17.57 1.08 12.30
N PRO A 66 -17.72 1.36 13.62
CA PRO A 66 -19.03 1.31 14.28
C PRO A 66 -20.04 2.32 13.74
N ASP A 67 -19.61 3.56 13.49
CA ASP A 67 -20.46 4.59 12.88
C ASP A 67 -20.47 4.39 11.36
N LYS A 68 -21.56 3.80 10.84
CA LYS A 68 -21.66 3.40 9.43
C LYS A 68 -21.69 4.58 8.46
N GLU A 69 -22.19 5.74 8.88
CA GLU A 69 -22.18 6.95 8.05
C GLU A 69 -20.74 7.46 7.90
N VAL A 70 -20.01 7.56 9.02
CA VAL A 70 -18.60 7.96 9.02
C VAL A 70 -17.74 6.95 8.24
N GLY A 71 -17.96 5.65 8.43
CA GLY A 71 -17.27 4.59 7.69
C GLY A 71 -17.50 4.70 6.19
N ALA A 72 -18.75 4.88 5.76
CA ALA A 72 -19.11 5.01 4.34
C ALA A 72 -18.47 6.26 3.69
N GLU A 73 -18.55 7.42 4.36
CA GLU A 73 -17.92 8.66 3.85
C GLU A 73 -16.39 8.57 3.84
N GLY A 74 -15.80 7.93 4.86
CA GLY A 74 -14.36 7.63 4.89
C GLY A 74 -13.92 6.72 3.75
N THR A 75 -14.65 5.63 3.49
CA THR A 75 -14.39 4.72 2.35
C THR A 75 -14.51 5.45 1.02
N ARG A 76 -15.56 6.28 0.86
CA ARG A 76 -15.76 7.12 -0.32
C ARG A 76 -14.62 8.13 -0.51
N ALA A 77 -14.09 8.69 0.58
CA ALA A 77 -12.94 9.58 0.53
C ALA A 77 -11.67 8.83 0.13
N LEU A 78 -11.34 7.73 0.82
CA LEU A 78 -10.14 6.93 0.55
C LEU A 78 -10.13 6.36 -0.87
N SER A 79 -11.28 5.93 -1.39
CA SER A 79 -11.40 5.44 -2.77
C SER A 79 -10.94 6.46 -3.83
N ARG A 80 -10.97 7.76 -3.54
CA ARG A 80 -10.43 8.81 -4.43
C ARG A 80 -8.91 8.91 -4.40
N HIS A 81 -8.27 8.38 -3.35
CA HIS A 81 -6.82 8.45 -3.13
C HIS A 81 -6.07 7.18 -3.56
N LEU A 82 -6.77 6.07 -3.79
CA LEU A 82 -6.17 4.80 -4.24
C LEU A 82 -5.74 4.76 -5.72
N TRP A 83 -5.60 5.93 -6.36
CA TRP A 83 -5.18 6.02 -7.75
C TRP A 83 -3.71 5.62 -7.95
N TYR A 84 -2.88 5.74 -6.91
CA TYR A 84 -1.46 5.40 -6.98
C TYR A 84 -1.22 3.88 -6.84
N LEU A 85 -2.15 3.15 -6.22
CA LEU A 85 -2.07 1.70 -6.03
C LEU A 85 -2.18 1.00 -7.38
N SER A 86 -1.03 0.85 -8.03
CA SER A 86 -0.84 0.37 -9.39
C SER A 86 0.14 -0.79 -9.40
N GLU A 87 0.22 -1.51 -10.51
CA GLU A 87 1.17 -2.62 -10.63
C GLU A 87 2.62 -2.18 -10.49
N ASP A 88 2.94 -0.94 -10.85
CA ASP A 88 4.30 -0.40 -10.70
C ASP A 88 4.61 -0.14 -9.20
N LEU A 89 3.69 0.52 -8.47
CA LEU A 89 3.93 0.96 -7.09
C LEU A 89 3.64 -0.10 -6.02
N ILE A 90 2.84 -1.14 -6.31
CA ILE A 90 2.63 -2.26 -5.38
C ILE A 90 3.94 -2.97 -5.05
N ALA A 91 4.94 -2.93 -5.94
CA ALA A 91 6.26 -3.51 -5.67
C ALA A 91 7.01 -2.85 -4.50
N LEU A 92 6.59 -1.66 -4.04
CA LEU A 92 7.15 -1.04 -2.84
C LEU A 92 6.92 -1.88 -1.57
N VAL A 93 5.88 -2.71 -1.54
CA VAL A 93 5.55 -3.64 -0.44
C VAL A 93 6.66 -4.66 -0.17
N PHE A 94 7.50 -4.97 -1.16
CA PHE A 94 8.65 -5.86 -0.94
C PHE A 94 9.61 -5.32 0.13
N PHE A 95 9.63 -4.00 0.35
CA PHE A 95 10.46 -3.35 1.35
C PHE A 95 9.74 -3.09 2.69
N ASP A 96 8.47 -3.45 2.83
CA ASP A 96 7.75 -3.33 4.10
C ASP A 96 8.03 -4.57 4.98
N ASP A 97 8.69 -4.37 6.12
CA ASP A 97 9.04 -5.44 7.05
C ASP A 97 7.83 -6.05 7.77
N ARG A 98 6.68 -5.38 7.73
CA ARG A 98 5.43 -5.87 8.32
C ARG A 98 4.73 -6.89 7.42
N VAL A 99 5.21 -7.10 6.19
CA VAL A 99 4.66 -8.07 5.25
C VAL A 99 5.41 -9.38 5.44
N GLU A 100 4.68 -10.44 5.78
CA GLU A 100 5.27 -11.75 6.00
C GLU A 100 6.02 -12.27 4.76
N ASP A 101 7.13 -12.98 4.99
CA ASP A 101 7.92 -13.60 3.93
C ASP A 101 7.10 -14.51 3.02
N ARG A 102 6.08 -15.16 3.56
CA ARG A 102 5.15 -16.01 2.77
C ARG A 102 4.38 -15.20 1.73
N GLU A 103 3.91 -13.99 2.09
CA GLU A 103 3.24 -13.09 1.14
C GLU A 103 4.24 -12.54 0.12
N LYS A 104 5.45 -12.15 0.55
CA LYS A 104 6.51 -11.71 -0.36
C LYS A 104 6.90 -12.80 -1.37
N LYS A 105 6.95 -14.07 -0.96
CA LYS A 105 7.15 -15.22 -1.87
C LYS A 105 6.03 -15.35 -2.90
N ARG A 106 4.76 -15.25 -2.48
CA ARG A 106 3.62 -15.24 -3.43
C ARG A 106 3.68 -14.07 -4.40
N MET A 107 4.07 -12.89 -3.94
CA MET A 107 4.28 -11.72 -4.80
C MET A 107 5.37 -12.01 -5.84
N LEU A 108 6.49 -12.62 -5.44
CA LEU A 108 7.60 -12.98 -6.33
C LEU A 108 7.15 -13.99 -7.41
N GLU A 109 6.38 -15.00 -7.04
CA GLU A 109 5.78 -15.96 -7.99
C GLU A 109 4.86 -15.26 -9.00
N ASN A 110 4.15 -14.20 -8.57
CA ASN A 110 3.27 -13.46 -9.46
C ASN A 110 4.00 -12.53 -10.43
N LEU A 111 5.28 -12.19 -10.18
CA LEU A 111 6.07 -11.35 -11.10
C LEU A 111 6.28 -11.98 -12.49
N VAL A 112 6.08 -13.28 -12.68
CA VAL A 112 6.14 -13.90 -14.01
C VAL A 112 4.79 -13.88 -14.74
N ARG A 113 3.68 -13.62 -14.03
CA ARG A 113 2.35 -13.59 -14.63
C ARG A 113 2.26 -12.42 -15.62
N PRO A 114 1.68 -12.62 -16.81
CA PRO A 114 1.55 -11.55 -17.78
C PRO A 114 0.72 -10.41 -17.19
N ALA A 115 1.16 -9.17 -17.44
CA ALA A 115 0.39 -8.00 -17.07
C ALA A 115 -1.00 -8.06 -17.72
N SER A 116 -2.03 -7.77 -16.92
CA SER A 116 -3.38 -7.64 -17.44
C SER A 116 -3.44 -6.54 -18.52
N LYS A 117 -4.14 -6.79 -19.63
CA LYS A 117 -4.40 -5.77 -20.68
C LYS A 117 -5.13 -4.54 -20.11
N LYS A 118 -5.96 -4.75 -19.10
CA LYS A 118 -6.33 -3.69 -18.17
C LYS A 118 -5.20 -3.60 -17.16
N ALA A 119 -4.22 -2.75 -17.43
CA ALA A 119 -3.52 -2.08 -16.33
C ALA A 119 -4.58 -1.65 -15.30
N LEU A 120 -4.29 -1.63 -14.01
CA LEU A 120 -5.13 -1.00 -13.00
C LEU A 120 -5.29 0.47 -13.41
N LYS A 121 -6.22 0.73 -14.35
CA LYS A 121 -6.48 2.01 -15.03
C LYS A 121 -7.27 2.83 -14.03
N ARG A 122 -6.59 3.21 -12.94
CA ARG A 122 -7.20 3.74 -11.73
C ARG A 122 -8.14 2.67 -11.14
N LEU A 123 -8.19 2.57 -9.82
CA LEU A 123 -9.34 1.94 -9.15
C LEU A 123 -10.54 2.89 -9.33
N LYS A 124 -11.01 3.02 -10.57
CA LYS A 124 -12.02 3.99 -10.97
C LYS A 124 -13.38 3.39 -10.65
N GLY A 125 -13.93 3.82 -9.51
CA GLY A 125 -15.37 4.01 -9.29
C GLY A 125 -16.26 2.90 -9.80
N LYS A 126 -16.35 1.81 -9.03
CA LYS A 126 -17.57 1.07 -8.70
C LYS A 126 -17.16 -0.09 -7.81
N GLY A 127 -17.35 0.11 -6.50
CA GLY A 127 -17.17 -0.95 -5.50
C GLY A 127 -15.79 -1.58 -5.50
N LEU A 128 -14.77 -0.83 -5.07
CA LEU A 128 -13.56 -1.47 -4.57
C LEU A 128 -13.96 -2.22 -3.29
N ARG A 129 -14.53 -3.41 -3.46
CA ARG A 129 -14.57 -4.40 -2.41
C ARG A 129 -13.15 -4.92 -2.33
N VAL A 130 -12.28 -4.19 -1.61
CA VAL A 130 -11.18 -4.86 -0.91
C VAL A 130 -11.89 -5.77 0.07
N THR A 131 -12.22 -6.96 -0.41
CA THR A 131 -12.71 -8.03 0.45
C THR A 131 -11.53 -8.47 1.30
N ASN A 132 -11.82 -9.08 2.45
CA ASN A 132 -10.83 -9.67 3.38
C ASN A 132 -9.91 -10.74 2.73
N THR A 133 -10.06 -10.98 1.42
CA THR A 133 -9.33 -11.92 0.58
C THR A 133 -8.40 -11.26 -0.44
N THR A 134 -8.35 -9.92 -0.51
CA THR A 134 -7.50 -9.22 -1.48
C THR A 134 -6.06 -9.21 -0.98
N THR A 135 -5.33 -10.29 -1.25
CA THR A 135 -3.90 -10.39 -0.93
C THR A 135 -3.09 -9.43 -1.81
N LEU A 136 -2.06 -8.79 -1.23
CA LEU A 136 -1.18 -7.85 -1.92
C LEU A 136 -0.57 -8.48 -3.17
N SER A 137 -0.26 -9.78 -3.10
CA SER A 137 0.20 -10.62 -4.21
C SER A 137 -0.75 -10.62 -5.41
N GLY A 138 -2.07 -10.50 -5.21
CA GLY A 138 -3.04 -10.42 -6.30
C GLY A 138 -2.88 -9.19 -7.21
N PHE A 139 -2.24 -8.12 -6.72
CA PHE A 139 -1.96 -6.91 -7.49
C PHE A 139 -0.61 -6.97 -8.24
N VAL A 140 0.25 -7.93 -7.91
CA VAL A 140 1.59 -8.07 -8.50
C VAL A 140 1.51 -8.85 -9.81
N ASN A 141 2.19 -8.35 -10.84
CA ASN A 141 2.38 -9.08 -12.10
C ASN A 141 3.70 -8.68 -12.78
N SER A 142 3.93 -9.10 -14.02
CA SER A 142 5.16 -8.81 -14.75
C SER A 142 5.47 -7.33 -14.89
N ARG A 143 4.46 -6.46 -14.87
CA ARG A 143 4.66 -5.01 -14.90
C ARG A 143 5.33 -4.47 -13.63
N SER A 144 5.08 -5.10 -12.48
CA SER A 144 5.67 -4.71 -11.19
C SER A 144 7.20 -4.78 -11.17
N LYS A 145 7.83 -5.51 -12.11
CA LYS A 145 9.29 -5.55 -12.28
C LYS A 145 9.88 -4.18 -12.64
N ARG A 146 9.10 -3.31 -13.27
CA ARG A 146 9.53 -1.99 -13.73
C ARG A 146 10.10 -1.13 -12.60
N LEU A 147 9.53 -1.22 -11.39
CA LEU A 147 10.08 -0.50 -10.23
C LEU A 147 11.53 -0.92 -9.97
N PHE A 148 11.81 -2.22 -9.99
CA PHE A 148 13.16 -2.74 -9.76
C PHE A 148 14.11 -2.38 -10.88
N GLU A 149 13.65 -2.44 -12.14
CA GLU A 149 14.43 -1.98 -13.30
C GLU A 149 14.86 -0.53 -13.10
N LEU A 150 13.92 0.36 -12.77
CA LEU A 150 14.19 1.79 -12.51
C LEU A 150 15.14 2.02 -11.33
N LEU A 151 15.05 1.21 -10.27
CA LEU A 151 15.97 1.29 -9.13
C LEU A 151 17.37 0.79 -9.48
N THR A 152 17.50 -0.14 -10.43
CA THR A 152 18.79 -0.72 -10.84
C THR A 152 19.46 -0.02 -12.01
N ASP A 153 18.72 0.71 -12.85
CA ASP A 153 19.21 1.36 -14.07
C ASP A 153 19.79 2.77 -13.83
N ARG A 154 19.70 3.31 -12.60
CA ARG A 154 20.39 4.56 -12.26
C ARG A 154 21.91 4.33 -12.23
N LYS A 155 22.56 4.63 -13.35
CA LYS A 155 24.03 4.69 -13.49
C LYS A 155 24.67 5.82 -12.65
N GLU A 156 23.89 6.72 -12.08
CA GLU A 156 24.39 7.84 -11.27
C GLU A 156 24.37 7.51 -9.76
N HIS A 157 25.56 7.24 -9.25
CA HIS A 157 25.99 7.19 -7.84
C HIS A 157 25.27 6.23 -6.86
N PRO A 158 25.60 4.92 -6.90
CA PRO A 158 25.28 3.98 -5.82
C PRO A 158 26.04 4.25 -4.51
N GLN A 159 27.08 5.07 -4.49
CA GLN A 159 27.93 5.26 -3.31
C GLN A 159 27.23 6.01 -2.17
N ASN A 160 26.34 6.96 -2.48
CA ASN A 160 25.58 7.70 -1.45
C ASN A 160 24.34 6.92 -0.99
N LEU A 161 23.76 6.07 -1.84
CA LEU A 161 22.67 5.16 -1.45
C LEU A 161 23.17 4.01 -0.56
N LEU A 162 24.35 3.46 -0.84
CA LEU A 162 24.93 2.35 -0.07
C LEU A 162 25.57 2.79 1.27
N ALA A 163 25.57 4.08 1.61
CA ALA A 163 26.07 4.52 2.92
C ALA A 163 25.14 4.08 4.07
N ASP A 164 23.86 3.90 3.77
CA ASP A 164 22.85 3.41 4.72
C ASP A 164 22.84 1.87 4.75
N GLU A 165 23.15 1.25 5.90
CA GLU A 165 23.15 -0.20 6.07
C GLU A 165 21.76 -0.84 5.83
N ALA A 166 20.68 -0.12 6.12
CA ALA A 166 19.33 -0.57 5.80
C ALA A 166 19.13 -0.63 4.27
N LEU A 167 19.65 0.35 3.54
CA LEU A 167 19.57 0.40 2.09
C LEU A 167 20.50 -0.62 1.42
N LYS A 168 21.68 -0.91 2.00
CA LYS A 168 22.55 -2.03 1.58
C LYS A 168 21.85 -3.38 1.71
N ASN A 169 21.15 -3.62 2.83
CA ASN A 169 20.39 -4.85 3.03
C ASN A 169 19.20 -4.94 2.06
N ARG A 170 18.53 -3.82 1.79
CA ARG A 170 17.45 -3.72 0.78
C ARG A 170 17.97 -3.92 -0.66
N VAL A 171 19.15 -3.40 -1.00
CA VAL A 171 19.82 -3.63 -2.30
C VAL A 171 20.32 -5.08 -2.44
N ARG A 172 20.78 -5.71 -1.36
CA ARG A 172 21.08 -7.14 -1.35
C ARG A 172 19.82 -7.97 -1.61
N ALA A 173 18.69 -7.62 -1.00
CA ALA A 173 17.39 -8.25 -1.30
C ALA A 173 16.99 -8.06 -2.76
N LEU A 174 17.23 -6.88 -3.35
CA LEU A 174 17.02 -6.63 -4.79
C LEU A 174 17.89 -7.50 -5.70
N LYS A 175 19.15 -7.76 -5.31
CA LYS A 175 20.04 -8.68 -6.04
C LYS A 175 19.55 -10.13 -5.97
N VAL A 176 19.01 -10.57 -4.82
CA VAL A 176 18.38 -11.89 -4.67
C VAL A 176 17.15 -12.00 -5.57
N VAL A 177 16.28 -10.99 -5.57
CA VAL A 177 15.11 -10.93 -6.47
C VAL A 177 15.56 -10.98 -7.94
N LYS A 178 16.60 -10.22 -8.32
CA LYS A 178 17.18 -10.24 -9.67
C LYS A 178 17.74 -11.62 -10.04
N TRP A 179 18.41 -12.30 -9.12
CA TRP A 179 18.96 -13.64 -9.33
C TRP A 179 17.83 -14.67 -9.51
N SER A 180 16.79 -14.63 -8.68
CA SER A 180 15.59 -15.45 -8.86
C SER A 180 14.87 -15.17 -10.20
N MET A 181 14.83 -13.92 -10.66
CA MET A 181 14.29 -13.57 -11.99
C MET A 181 15.13 -14.14 -13.15
N LEU A 182 16.44 -14.35 -12.96
CA LEU A 182 17.34 -14.91 -13.96
C LEU A 182 17.31 -16.45 -13.95
N SER A 183 17.22 -17.09 -12.78
CA SER A 183 17.15 -18.55 -12.65
C SER A 183 15.86 -19.16 -13.18
N VAL A 184 14.77 -18.38 -13.27
CA VAL A 184 13.49 -18.81 -13.88
C VAL A 184 13.52 -18.76 -15.43
N ARG A 185 14.57 -18.19 -16.03
CA ARG A 185 14.74 -18.11 -17.50
C ARG A 185 15.51 -19.29 -18.12
N SER A 186 15.94 -20.28 -17.35
CA SER A 186 16.57 -21.49 -17.91
C SER A 186 15.51 -22.39 -18.56
N PRO A 187 15.50 -22.58 -19.90
CA PRO A 187 14.59 -23.51 -20.54
C PRO A 187 15.02 -24.94 -20.18
N SER A 188 14.08 -25.76 -19.73
CA SER A 188 14.23 -27.22 -19.69
C SER A 188 14.33 -27.74 -21.13
N SER A 189 15.55 -27.85 -21.65
CA SER A 189 15.82 -28.61 -22.87
C SER A 189 15.78 -30.10 -22.53
N SER A 190 14.59 -30.69 -22.49
CA SER A 190 14.43 -32.14 -22.61
C SER A 190 14.19 -32.46 -24.08
N SER A 191 15.28 -32.68 -24.80
CA SER A 191 15.29 -33.44 -26.04
C SER A 191 14.91 -34.89 -25.75
N SER A 192 13.83 -35.39 -26.35
CA SER A 192 13.58 -36.84 -26.49
C SER A 192 13.67 -37.21 -27.98
N PRO A 193 14.24 -38.38 -28.30
CA PRO A 193 14.57 -38.77 -29.67
C PRO A 193 13.36 -39.35 -30.41
N ALA A 194 13.37 -39.18 -31.72
CA ALA A 194 12.44 -39.82 -32.64
C ALA A 194 12.70 -41.34 -32.71
N LEU A 195 11.62 -42.11 -32.66
CA LEU A 195 11.47 -43.44 -33.27
C LEU A 195 10.14 -43.46 -34.00
#